data_AF-A0A957IE02-F1
#
_entry.id   AF-A0A957IE02-F1
#
_cell.length_a   1.000
_cell.length_b   1.000
_cell.length_c   1.000
_cell.angle_alpha   90.00
_cell.angle_beta   90.00
_cell.angle_gamma   90.00
#
_symmetry.space_group_name_H-M   'P 1'
#
loop_
_entity.id
_entity.type
_entity.pdbx_description
1 polymer ?
#
loop_
_entity_poly.entity_id
_entity_poly.type
_entity_poly.pdbx_seq_one_letter_code
_entity_poly.pdbx_strand_id
1 'polypeptide(L)'
;MTDEMENLEEAVALEELGDEAEVMGAIDMAEGVEELADAMLIEEASKEALVDGVADVTSGEDDLALAGRMAALSEIVAEAGVDDVVEGAALISASEDIEILSTVLGLASEEDLAWSMELGAVSGQLLVVGDVISDLDMPVLAAFLNQKGHELRDMAAESIFHYAALRGVSQALAESGANVGALGVNEAAEGLTRLEVAGDLAAGSEMMAEVGMAEMELGMEELDIAEELDEVAAEVGAEGVADVAYGAAEEGASDMLHAGAEIVADED
;
A
#
# COMPACT_ATOMS: atom_id res chain seq x y z
N MET A 1 -73.57 45.25 54.00
CA MET A 1 -74.23 43.97 54.30
C MET A 1 -74.63 43.16 53.08
N THR A 2 -75.42 43.62 52.11
CA THR A 2 -75.57 42.85 50.85
C THR A 2 -74.36 43.01 49.94
N ASP A 3 -73.91 44.24 49.71
CA ASP A 3 -72.81 44.54 48.79
C ASP A 3 -71.45 44.07 49.35
N GLU A 4 -71.24 44.24 50.66
CA GLU A 4 -70.08 43.74 51.43
C GLU A 4 -69.94 42.19 51.41
N MET A 5 -71.05 41.45 51.36
CA MET A 5 -71.00 39.99 51.22
C MET A 5 -70.72 39.56 49.77
N GLU A 6 -71.16 40.36 48.80
CA GLU A 6 -70.93 40.12 47.37
C GLU A 6 -69.47 40.39 46.99
N ASN A 7 -68.87 41.48 47.50
CA ASN A 7 -67.44 41.78 47.34
C ASN A 7 -66.53 40.71 47.95
N LEU A 8 -66.91 40.18 49.12
CA LEU A 8 -66.14 39.11 49.77
C LEU A 8 -66.20 37.79 48.98
N GLU A 9 -67.35 37.46 48.38
CA GLU A 9 -67.50 36.27 47.54
C GLU A 9 -66.71 36.40 46.24
N GLU A 10 -66.67 37.59 45.65
CA GLU A 10 -65.85 37.89 44.46
C GLU A 10 -64.34 37.85 44.76
N ALA A 11 -63.89 38.42 45.89
CA ALA A 11 -62.49 38.37 46.32
C ALA A 11 -62.01 36.94 46.54
N VAL A 12 -62.83 36.10 47.21
CA VAL A 12 -62.50 34.67 47.42
C VAL A 12 -62.42 33.90 46.10
N ALA A 13 -63.32 34.18 45.15
CA ALA A 13 -63.29 33.53 43.84
C ALA A 13 -62.05 33.94 43.01
N LEU A 14 -61.62 35.20 43.11
CA LEU A 14 -60.39 35.68 42.47
C LEU A 14 -59.14 35.09 43.12
N GLU A 15 -59.13 34.91 44.45
CA GLU A 15 -58.04 34.26 45.18
C GLU A 15 -57.91 32.77 44.80
N GLU A 16 -59.03 32.04 44.73
CA GLU A 16 -59.04 30.62 44.33
C GLU A 16 -58.56 30.41 42.88
N LEU A 17 -58.97 31.29 41.96
CA LEU A 17 -58.49 31.26 40.58
C LEU A 17 -57.00 31.67 40.47
N GLY A 18 -56.55 32.59 41.34
CA GLY A 18 -55.15 32.97 41.45
C GLY A 18 -54.28 31.81 41.89
N ASP A 19 -54.69 31.10 42.96
CA ASP A 19 -53.98 29.92 43.46
C ASP A 19 -53.91 28.80 42.40
N GLU A 20 -55.01 28.57 41.67
CA GLU A 20 -55.04 27.57 40.59
C GLU A 20 -54.07 27.92 39.45
N ALA A 21 -54.05 29.20 39.02
CA ALA A 21 -53.14 29.67 37.99
C ALA A 21 -51.66 29.68 38.45
N GLU A 22 -51.38 29.93 39.73
CA GLU A 22 -50.03 29.83 40.30
C GLU A 22 -49.53 28.38 40.21
N VAL A 23 -50.37 27.43 40.65
CA VAL A 23 -50.00 26.01 40.67
C VAL A 23 -49.83 25.46 39.26
N MET A 24 -50.75 25.75 38.34
CA MET A 24 -50.64 25.31 36.95
C MET A 24 -49.42 25.94 36.26
N GLY A 25 -49.19 27.25 36.47
CA GLY A 25 -48.03 27.93 35.90
C GLY A 25 -46.70 27.37 36.43
N ALA A 26 -46.63 27.05 37.72
CA ALA A 26 -45.46 26.41 38.31
C ALA A 26 -45.22 24.98 37.80
N ILE A 27 -46.28 24.22 37.49
CA ILE A 27 -46.17 22.87 36.91
C ILE A 27 -45.64 22.97 35.48
N ASP A 28 -46.24 23.78 34.63
CA ASP A 28 -45.86 23.90 33.21
C ASP A 28 -44.42 24.45 33.07
N MET A 29 -44.01 25.39 33.93
CA MET A 29 -42.61 25.81 33.98
C MET A 29 -41.65 24.71 34.45
N ALA A 30 -42.06 23.87 35.40
CA ALA A 30 -41.22 22.78 35.87
C ALA A 30 -41.04 21.70 34.80
N GLU A 31 -42.13 21.32 34.12
CA GLU A 31 -42.13 20.38 33.00
C GLU A 31 -41.28 20.93 31.85
N GLY A 32 -41.47 22.18 31.44
CA GLY A 32 -40.66 22.76 30.37
C GLY A 32 -39.17 22.92 30.70
N VAL A 33 -38.80 23.12 31.97
CA VAL A 33 -37.38 23.09 32.41
C VAL A 33 -36.81 21.66 32.34
N GLU A 34 -37.59 20.64 32.66
CA GLU A 34 -37.18 19.23 32.54
C GLU A 34 -36.98 18.86 31.06
N GLU A 35 -37.90 19.25 30.17
CA GLU A 35 -37.76 19.05 28.72
C GLU A 35 -36.52 19.75 28.15
N LEU A 36 -36.24 20.98 28.57
CA LEU A 36 -35.00 21.67 28.18
C LEU A 36 -33.75 20.92 28.64
N ALA A 37 -33.78 20.31 29.83
CA ALA A 37 -32.66 19.51 30.31
C ALA A 37 -32.50 18.22 29.47
N ASP A 38 -33.60 17.57 29.09
CA ASP A 38 -33.58 16.40 28.21
C ASP A 38 -33.09 16.76 26.81
N ALA A 39 -33.55 17.87 26.24
CA ALA A 39 -33.07 18.39 24.96
C ALA A 39 -31.55 18.61 24.98
N MET A 40 -30.99 19.14 26.08
CA MET A 40 -29.54 19.31 26.22
C MET A 40 -28.78 17.98 26.25
N LEU A 41 -29.34 16.92 26.86
CA LEU A 41 -28.72 15.60 26.87
C LEU A 41 -28.76 14.94 25.48
N ILE A 42 -29.86 15.10 24.75
CA ILE A 42 -30.00 14.59 23.38
C ILE A 42 -29.02 15.32 22.45
N GLU A 43 -28.88 16.64 22.60
CA GLU A 43 -27.92 17.45 21.86
C GLU A 43 -26.45 17.07 22.14
N GLU A 44 -26.13 16.66 23.37
CA GLU A 44 -24.80 16.14 23.71
C GLU A 44 -24.54 14.80 22.99
N ALA A 45 -25.53 13.91 22.98
CA ALA A 45 -25.46 12.65 22.25
C ALA A 45 -25.35 12.85 20.71
N SER A 46 -26.08 13.83 20.15
CA SER A 46 -25.95 14.21 18.73
C SER A 46 -24.52 14.63 18.40
N LYS A 47 -23.92 15.50 19.23
CA LYS A 47 -22.53 15.94 19.02
C LYS A 47 -21.52 14.80 19.12
N GLU A 48 -21.71 13.87 20.04
CA GLU A 48 -20.86 12.68 20.17
C GLU A 48 -20.94 11.83 18.90
N ALA A 49 -22.14 11.48 18.46
CA ALA A 49 -22.36 10.73 17.22
C ALA A 49 -21.80 11.46 15.97
N LEU A 50 -21.91 12.78 15.91
CA LEU A 50 -21.32 13.59 14.82
C LEU A 50 -19.80 13.49 14.82
N VAL A 51 -19.17 13.56 16.00
CA VAL A 51 -17.70 13.51 16.12
C VAL A 51 -17.19 12.13 15.74
N ASP A 52 -17.84 11.07 16.23
CA ASP A 52 -17.50 9.69 15.90
C ASP A 52 -17.70 9.42 14.41
N GLY A 53 -18.84 9.82 13.84
CA GLY A 53 -19.14 9.62 12.42
C GLY A 53 -18.17 10.34 11.48
N VAL A 54 -17.79 11.58 11.80
CA VAL A 54 -16.75 12.30 11.04
C VAL A 54 -15.38 11.60 11.16
N ALA A 55 -15.05 11.08 12.34
CA ALA A 55 -13.78 10.39 12.57
C ALA A 55 -13.69 9.07 11.78
N ASP A 56 -14.77 8.30 11.75
CA ASP A 56 -14.85 7.02 11.04
C ASP A 56 -14.87 7.21 9.52
N VAL A 57 -15.61 8.19 9.00
CA VAL A 57 -15.54 8.56 7.57
C VAL A 57 -14.10 8.97 7.18
N THR A 58 -13.44 9.77 8.01
CA THR A 58 -12.07 10.23 7.72
C THR A 58 -11.08 9.06 7.74
N SER A 59 -11.21 8.16 8.72
CA SER A 59 -10.38 6.96 8.82
C SER A 59 -10.58 6.04 7.62
N GLY A 60 -11.84 5.84 7.21
CA GLY A 60 -12.15 5.06 6.02
C GLY A 60 -11.62 5.66 4.71
N GLU A 61 -11.65 6.98 4.55
CA GLU A 61 -11.00 7.66 3.41
C GLU A 61 -9.48 7.47 3.39
N ASP A 62 -8.83 7.56 4.56
CA ASP A 62 -7.39 7.34 4.69
C ASP A 62 -6.99 5.89 4.36
N ASP A 63 -7.79 4.91 4.81
CA ASP A 63 -7.60 3.49 4.52
C ASP A 63 -7.81 3.17 3.04
N LEU A 64 -8.81 3.76 2.39
CA LEU A 64 -9.00 3.67 0.94
C LEU A 64 -7.84 4.30 0.16
N ALA A 65 -7.31 5.43 0.64
CA ALA A 65 -6.15 6.06 0.02
C ALA A 65 -4.88 5.19 0.17
N LEU A 66 -4.71 4.53 1.31
CA LEU A 66 -3.62 3.59 1.55
C LEU A 66 -3.75 2.35 0.67
N ALA A 67 -4.96 1.78 0.58
CA ALA A 67 -5.26 0.67 -0.35
C ALA A 67 -4.86 1.03 -1.78
N GLY A 68 -5.29 2.19 -2.28
CA GLY A 68 -4.91 2.65 -3.63
C GLY A 68 -3.40 2.74 -3.84
N ARG A 69 -2.63 3.16 -2.83
CA ARG A 69 -1.15 3.18 -2.89
C ARG A 69 -0.56 1.78 -2.89
N MET A 70 -1.11 0.86 -2.10
CA MET A 70 -0.68 -0.54 -2.06
C MET A 70 -0.93 -1.25 -3.40
N ALA A 71 -2.10 -1.02 -4.02
CA ALA A 71 -2.39 -1.51 -5.37
C ALA A 71 -1.38 -0.99 -6.41
N ALA A 72 -1.09 0.32 -6.39
CA ALA A 72 -0.12 0.90 -7.31
C ALA A 72 1.31 0.35 -7.10
N LEU A 73 1.72 0.15 -5.84
CA LEU A 73 3.02 -0.47 -5.53
C LEU A 73 3.06 -1.94 -5.95
N SER A 74 1.97 -2.68 -5.78
CA SER A 74 1.84 -4.06 -6.25
C SER A 74 2.09 -4.14 -7.76
N GLU A 75 1.45 -3.27 -8.55
CA GLU A 75 1.64 -3.24 -10.01
C GLU A 75 3.09 -2.96 -10.41
N ILE A 76 3.73 -1.95 -9.79
CA ILE A 76 5.13 -1.59 -10.07
C ILE A 76 6.08 -2.74 -9.73
N VAL A 77 5.88 -3.36 -8.55
CA VAL A 77 6.74 -4.46 -8.10
C VAL A 77 6.50 -5.73 -8.93
N ALA A 78 5.25 -5.97 -9.36
CA ALA A 78 4.93 -7.08 -10.26
C ALA A 78 5.59 -6.91 -11.63
N GLU A 79 5.52 -5.72 -12.22
CA GLU A 79 6.17 -5.41 -13.50
C GLU A 79 7.68 -5.62 -13.40
N ALA A 80 8.32 -5.07 -12.38
CA ALA A 80 9.74 -5.29 -12.12
C ALA A 80 10.07 -6.78 -11.94
N GLY A 81 9.23 -7.54 -11.21
CA GLY A 81 9.43 -8.97 -11.02
C GLY A 81 9.31 -9.80 -12.31
N VAL A 82 8.41 -9.41 -13.23
CA VAL A 82 8.33 -10.04 -14.57
C VAL A 82 9.58 -9.75 -15.38
N ASP A 83 10.03 -8.49 -15.39
CA ASP A 83 11.23 -8.08 -16.14
C ASP A 83 12.47 -8.82 -15.66
N ASP A 84 12.68 -8.93 -14.34
CA ASP A 84 13.81 -9.67 -13.77
C ASP A 84 13.77 -11.17 -14.15
N VAL A 85 12.59 -11.81 -14.16
CA VAL A 85 12.45 -13.21 -14.59
C VAL A 85 12.81 -13.37 -16.06
N VAL A 86 12.40 -12.43 -16.91
CA VAL A 86 12.72 -12.42 -18.34
C VAL A 86 14.22 -12.19 -18.57
N GLU A 87 14.82 -11.23 -17.85
CA GLU A 87 16.26 -10.97 -17.91
C GLU A 87 17.06 -12.19 -17.42
N GLY A 88 16.63 -12.80 -16.31
CA GLY A 88 17.23 -14.02 -15.78
C GLY A 88 17.21 -15.18 -16.77
N ALA A 89 16.09 -15.39 -17.45
CA ALA A 89 15.97 -16.39 -18.52
C ALA A 89 16.88 -16.07 -19.72
N ALA A 90 16.99 -14.80 -20.10
CA ALA A 90 17.88 -14.36 -21.18
C ALA A 90 19.37 -14.59 -20.83
N LEU A 91 19.77 -14.31 -19.59
CA LEU A 91 21.11 -14.57 -19.09
C LEU A 91 21.44 -16.06 -19.06
N ILE A 92 20.50 -16.91 -18.62
CA ILE A 92 20.66 -18.37 -18.67
C ILE A 92 20.86 -18.83 -20.13
N SER A 93 20.02 -18.39 -21.06
CA SER A 93 20.19 -18.72 -22.48
C SER A 93 21.55 -18.25 -23.02
N ALA A 94 21.97 -17.03 -22.68
CA ALA A 94 23.27 -16.51 -23.09
C ALA A 94 24.43 -17.33 -22.51
N SER A 95 24.27 -17.86 -21.28
CA SER A 95 25.29 -18.72 -20.66
C SER A 95 25.44 -20.06 -21.38
N GLU A 96 24.34 -20.64 -21.85
CA GLU A 96 24.34 -21.89 -22.64
C GLU A 96 25.04 -21.67 -23.99
N ASP A 97 24.79 -20.53 -24.66
CA ASP A 97 25.49 -20.17 -25.90
C ASP A 97 27.00 -20.03 -25.67
N ILE A 98 27.42 -19.40 -24.57
CA ILE A 98 28.83 -19.27 -24.20
C ILE A 98 29.45 -20.65 -23.90
N GLU A 99 28.73 -21.54 -23.22
CA GLU A 99 29.20 -22.90 -22.94
C GLU A 99 29.42 -23.68 -24.24
N ILE A 100 28.49 -23.61 -25.20
CA ILE A 100 28.63 -24.23 -26.51
C ILE A 100 29.87 -23.68 -27.24
N LEU A 101 30.05 -22.35 -27.27
CA LEU A 101 31.21 -21.72 -27.89
C LEU A 101 32.53 -22.14 -27.23
N SER A 102 32.56 -22.20 -25.90
CA SER A 102 33.74 -22.64 -25.15
C SER A 102 34.11 -24.09 -25.49
N THR A 103 33.11 -24.96 -25.63
CA THR A 103 33.29 -26.37 -25.99
C THR A 103 33.80 -26.51 -27.42
N VAL A 104 33.22 -25.77 -28.38
CA VAL A 104 33.67 -25.78 -29.78
C VAL A 104 35.12 -25.30 -29.90
N LEU A 105 35.49 -24.21 -29.21
CA LEU A 105 36.86 -23.71 -29.20
C LEU A 105 37.83 -24.67 -28.51
N GLY A 106 37.40 -25.33 -27.43
CA GLY A 106 38.17 -26.37 -26.75
C GLY A 106 38.46 -27.56 -27.64
N LEU A 107 37.44 -28.10 -28.32
CA LEU A 107 37.58 -29.24 -29.23
C LEU A 107 38.48 -28.92 -30.43
N ALA A 108 38.30 -27.76 -31.07
CA ALA A 108 39.17 -27.33 -32.17
C ALA A 108 40.64 -27.25 -31.71
N SER A 109 40.90 -26.74 -30.51
CA SER A 109 42.26 -26.62 -29.99
C SER A 109 42.98 -27.95 -29.76
N GLU A 110 42.26 -29.04 -29.45
CA GLU A 110 42.89 -30.32 -29.12
C GLU A 110 43.34 -31.08 -30.38
N GLU A 111 42.47 -31.18 -31.39
CA GLU A 111 42.81 -31.81 -32.68
C GLU A 111 43.93 -31.04 -33.39
N ASP A 112 43.82 -29.71 -33.40
CA ASP A 112 44.80 -28.88 -34.08
C ASP A 112 46.17 -28.85 -33.37
N LEU A 113 46.18 -28.97 -32.04
CA LEU A 113 47.42 -29.13 -31.27
C LEU A 113 48.12 -30.45 -31.63
N ALA A 114 47.36 -31.54 -31.74
CA ALA A 114 47.90 -32.84 -32.13
C ALA A 114 48.53 -32.78 -33.54
N TRP A 115 47.86 -32.14 -34.50
CA TRP A 115 48.41 -31.88 -35.83
C TRP A 115 49.70 -31.05 -35.79
N SER A 116 49.75 -30.02 -34.95
CA SER A 116 50.94 -29.17 -34.79
C SER A 116 52.12 -29.94 -34.18
N MET A 117 51.87 -30.85 -33.25
CA MET A 117 52.89 -31.75 -32.71
C MET A 117 53.42 -32.74 -33.76
N GLU A 118 52.55 -33.25 -34.63
CA GLU A 118 52.95 -34.11 -35.76
C GLU A 118 53.83 -33.35 -36.74
N LEU A 119 53.47 -32.11 -37.10
CA LEU A 119 54.30 -31.20 -37.90
C LEU A 119 55.69 -31.01 -37.31
N GLY A 120 55.79 -30.79 -35.99
CA GLY A 120 57.06 -30.68 -35.29
C GLY A 120 57.91 -31.96 -35.38
N ALA A 121 57.27 -33.12 -35.26
CA ALA A 121 57.93 -34.43 -35.40
C ALA A 121 58.47 -34.66 -36.81
N VAL A 122 57.67 -34.36 -37.84
CA VAL A 122 58.09 -34.44 -39.26
C VAL A 122 59.26 -33.48 -39.52
N SER A 123 59.21 -32.26 -38.97
CA SER A 123 60.33 -31.31 -39.02
C SER A 123 61.62 -31.93 -38.48
N GLY A 124 61.55 -32.57 -37.30
CA GLY A 124 62.71 -33.23 -36.69
C GLY A 124 63.27 -34.36 -37.55
N GLN A 125 62.39 -35.15 -38.17
CA GLN A 125 62.78 -36.20 -39.12
C GLN A 125 63.49 -35.63 -40.35
N LEU A 126 62.99 -34.53 -40.92
CA LEU A 126 63.61 -33.88 -42.09
C LEU A 126 65.01 -33.32 -41.78
N LEU A 127 65.21 -32.77 -40.58
CA LEU A 127 66.53 -32.31 -40.13
C LEU A 127 67.52 -33.48 -40.05
N VAL A 128 67.12 -34.60 -39.44
CA VAL A 128 67.96 -35.80 -39.33
C VAL A 128 68.28 -36.40 -40.71
N VAL A 129 67.29 -36.46 -41.62
CA VAL A 129 67.53 -36.93 -42.99
C VAL A 129 68.44 -35.94 -43.73
N GLY A 130 68.29 -34.63 -43.50
CA GLY A 130 69.17 -33.60 -44.02
C GLY A 130 70.63 -33.82 -43.64
N ASP A 131 70.89 -34.14 -42.36
CA ASP A 131 72.23 -34.47 -41.85
C ASP A 131 72.82 -35.72 -42.54
N VAL A 132 72.03 -36.81 -42.65
CA VAL A 132 72.47 -38.04 -43.33
C VAL A 132 72.77 -37.81 -44.81
N ILE A 133 71.96 -37.00 -45.50
CA ILE A 133 72.16 -36.65 -46.91
C ILE A 133 73.39 -35.77 -47.09
N SER A 134 73.71 -34.92 -46.11
CA SER A 134 74.95 -34.13 -46.09
C SER A 134 76.18 -35.04 -46.03
N ASP A 135 76.12 -36.11 -45.22
CA ASP A 135 77.20 -37.11 -45.12
C ASP A 135 77.39 -37.95 -46.40
N LEU A 136 76.37 -38.02 -47.26
CA LEU A 136 76.41 -38.68 -48.57
C LEU A 136 76.90 -37.76 -49.71
N ASP A 137 77.52 -36.61 -49.39
CA ASP A 137 78.03 -35.63 -50.36
C ASP A 137 76.93 -35.04 -51.29
N MET A 138 75.70 -34.89 -50.79
CA MET A 138 74.57 -34.30 -51.53
C MET A 138 74.13 -32.94 -50.94
N PRO A 139 74.97 -31.88 -51.02
CA PRO A 139 74.80 -30.65 -50.24
C PRO A 139 73.55 -29.83 -50.57
N VAL A 140 73.09 -29.86 -51.83
CA VAL A 140 71.89 -29.11 -52.24
C VAL A 140 70.62 -29.70 -51.63
N LEU A 141 70.51 -31.04 -51.63
CA LEU A 141 69.36 -31.72 -51.04
C LEU A 141 69.38 -31.60 -49.51
N ALA A 142 70.55 -31.74 -48.89
CA ALA A 142 70.73 -31.50 -47.46
C ALA A 142 70.30 -30.09 -47.05
N ALA A 143 70.76 -29.06 -47.76
CA ALA A 143 70.38 -27.67 -47.49
C ALA A 143 68.86 -27.44 -47.63
N PHE A 144 68.23 -28.03 -48.65
CA PHE A 144 66.78 -27.94 -48.84
C PHE A 144 66.00 -28.61 -47.71
N LEU A 145 66.39 -29.83 -47.32
CA LEU A 145 65.75 -30.58 -46.22
C LEU A 145 65.90 -29.85 -44.89
N ASN A 146 67.08 -29.29 -44.61
CA ASN A 146 67.32 -28.51 -43.41
C ASN A 146 66.49 -27.23 -43.37
N GLN A 147 66.41 -26.50 -44.49
CA GLN A 147 65.53 -25.34 -44.60
C GLN A 147 64.06 -25.70 -44.34
N LYS A 148 63.55 -26.75 -44.99
CA LYS A 148 62.15 -27.18 -44.82
C LYS A 148 61.87 -27.72 -43.42
N GLY A 149 62.83 -28.42 -42.81
CA GLY A 149 62.77 -28.83 -41.41
C GLY A 149 62.63 -27.62 -40.47
N HIS A 150 63.46 -26.59 -40.65
CA HIS A 150 63.34 -25.36 -39.87
C HIS A 150 62.01 -24.62 -40.09
N GLU A 151 61.58 -24.44 -41.34
CA GLU A 151 60.29 -23.80 -41.65
C GLU A 151 59.11 -24.55 -40.99
N LEU A 152 59.07 -25.88 -41.07
CA LEU A 152 58.03 -26.69 -40.43
C LEU A 152 58.12 -26.63 -38.90
N ARG A 153 59.33 -26.55 -38.33
CA ARG A 153 59.51 -26.38 -36.88
C ARG A 153 58.92 -25.06 -36.39
N ASP A 154 59.21 -23.98 -37.11
CA ASP A 154 58.76 -22.64 -36.72
C ASP A 154 57.24 -22.53 -36.85
N MET A 155 56.66 -23.07 -37.93
CA MET A 155 55.20 -23.19 -38.07
C MET A 155 54.58 -24.04 -36.95
N ALA A 156 55.16 -25.19 -36.61
CA ALA A 156 54.67 -26.04 -35.52
C ALA A 156 54.70 -25.30 -34.18
N ALA A 157 55.78 -24.58 -33.87
CA ALA A 157 55.90 -23.81 -32.64
C ALA A 157 54.86 -22.68 -32.56
N GLU A 158 54.69 -21.92 -33.65
CA GLU A 158 53.68 -20.85 -33.73
C GLU A 158 52.26 -21.39 -33.54
N SER A 159 51.92 -22.48 -34.24
CA SER A 159 50.62 -23.14 -34.11
C SER A 159 50.37 -23.65 -32.69
N ILE A 160 51.35 -24.27 -32.03
CA ILE A 160 51.22 -24.72 -30.63
C ILE A 160 50.87 -23.54 -29.70
N PHE A 161 51.54 -22.39 -29.86
CA PHE A 161 51.22 -21.20 -29.06
C PHE A 161 49.83 -20.66 -29.35
N HIS A 162 49.42 -20.66 -30.63
CA HIS A 162 48.08 -20.25 -31.04
C HIS A 162 47.00 -21.13 -30.38
N TYR A 163 47.14 -22.46 -30.43
CA TYR A 163 46.17 -23.39 -29.84
C TYR A 163 46.18 -23.36 -28.31
N ALA A 164 47.34 -23.15 -27.69
CA ALA A 164 47.42 -22.92 -26.24
C ALA A 164 46.66 -21.64 -25.83
N ALA A 165 46.75 -20.57 -26.63
CA ALA A 165 45.97 -19.35 -26.41
C ALA A 165 44.47 -19.60 -26.59
N LEU A 166 44.05 -20.33 -27.63
CA LEU A 166 42.64 -20.70 -27.85
C LEU A 166 42.07 -21.53 -26.70
N ARG A 167 42.85 -22.45 -26.13
CA ARG A 167 42.47 -23.20 -24.93
C ARG A 167 42.32 -22.29 -23.70
N GLY A 168 43.18 -21.28 -23.56
CA GLY A 168 43.02 -20.27 -22.51
C GLY A 168 41.72 -19.48 -22.68
N VAL A 169 41.38 -19.09 -23.91
CA VAL A 169 40.12 -18.40 -24.23
C VAL A 169 38.91 -19.30 -23.97
N SER A 170 38.95 -20.58 -24.34
CA SER A 170 37.84 -21.50 -24.07
C SER A 170 37.60 -21.69 -22.58
N GLN A 171 38.65 -21.79 -21.77
CA GLN A 171 38.51 -21.86 -20.31
C GLN A 171 37.91 -20.58 -19.73
N ALA A 172 38.38 -19.41 -20.17
CA ALA A 172 37.82 -18.13 -19.72
C ALA A 172 36.35 -17.97 -20.15
N LEU A 173 35.98 -18.44 -21.35
CA LEU A 173 34.58 -18.45 -21.80
C LEU A 173 33.74 -19.39 -20.95
N ALA A 174 34.21 -20.61 -20.65
CA ALA A 174 33.47 -21.54 -19.81
C ALA A 174 33.21 -20.96 -18.41
N GLU A 175 34.22 -20.32 -17.81
CA GLU A 175 34.07 -19.61 -16.53
C GLU A 175 33.10 -18.42 -16.63
N SER A 176 33.21 -17.62 -17.69
CA SER A 176 32.28 -16.51 -17.93
C SER A 176 30.84 -16.99 -18.13
N GLY A 177 30.64 -18.09 -18.86
CA GLY A 177 29.33 -18.72 -19.05
C GLY A 177 28.74 -19.15 -17.72
N ALA A 178 29.51 -19.87 -16.89
CA ALA A 178 29.06 -20.26 -15.55
C ALA A 178 28.65 -19.06 -14.68
N ASN A 179 29.42 -17.96 -14.72
CA ASN A 179 29.10 -16.74 -13.98
C ASN A 179 27.82 -16.07 -14.50
N VAL A 180 27.65 -15.97 -15.84
CA VAL A 180 26.43 -15.40 -16.46
C VAL A 180 25.21 -16.26 -16.12
N GLY A 181 25.34 -17.59 -16.15
CA GLY A 181 24.25 -18.50 -15.77
C GLY A 181 23.86 -18.35 -14.30
N ALA A 182 24.84 -18.19 -13.40
CA ALA A 182 24.59 -17.93 -11.99
C ALA A 182 23.87 -16.58 -11.77
N LEU A 183 24.25 -15.52 -12.50
CA LEU A 183 23.54 -14.24 -12.47
C LEU A 183 22.10 -14.41 -12.96
N GLY A 184 21.87 -15.14 -14.04
CA GLY A 184 20.53 -15.38 -14.57
C GLY A 184 19.61 -16.13 -13.61
N VAL A 185 20.14 -17.12 -12.88
CA VAL A 185 19.39 -17.83 -11.83
C VAL A 185 19.05 -16.89 -10.67
N ASN A 186 19.97 -16.02 -10.26
CA ASN A 186 19.72 -15.07 -9.17
C ASN A 186 18.67 -14.02 -9.57
N GLU A 187 18.74 -13.48 -10.79
CA GLU A 187 17.78 -12.50 -11.29
C GLU A 187 16.38 -13.10 -11.37
N ALA A 188 16.26 -14.33 -11.90
CA ALA A 188 14.98 -15.03 -11.93
C ALA A 188 14.42 -15.31 -10.52
N ALA A 189 15.29 -15.63 -9.55
CA ALA A 189 14.87 -15.83 -8.16
C ALA A 189 14.41 -14.52 -7.51
N GLU A 190 15.12 -13.41 -7.74
CA GLU A 190 14.73 -12.08 -7.26
C GLU A 190 13.38 -11.66 -7.85
N GLY A 191 13.19 -11.84 -9.16
CA GLY A 191 11.94 -11.55 -9.83
C GLY A 191 10.76 -12.33 -9.26
N LEU A 192 10.95 -13.62 -8.96
CA LEU A 192 9.92 -14.45 -8.28
C LEU A 192 9.59 -13.94 -6.88
N THR A 193 10.59 -13.53 -6.10
CA THR A 193 10.35 -12.92 -4.77
C THR A 193 9.62 -11.59 -4.89
N ARG A 194 9.95 -10.74 -5.88
CA ARG A 194 9.21 -9.49 -6.13
C ARG A 194 7.75 -9.78 -6.52
N LEU A 195 7.49 -10.79 -7.35
CA LEU A 195 6.13 -11.21 -7.70
C LEU A 195 5.33 -11.68 -6.49
N GLU A 196 5.95 -12.41 -5.55
CA GLU A 196 5.32 -12.80 -4.29
C GLU A 196 4.95 -11.58 -3.44
N VAL A 197 5.89 -10.65 -3.25
CA VAL A 197 5.65 -9.38 -2.54
C VAL A 197 4.55 -8.55 -3.20
N ALA A 198 4.51 -8.50 -4.53
CA ALA A 198 3.44 -7.84 -5.25
C ALA A 198 2.07 -8.50 -4.99
N GLY A 199 2.03 -9.83 -4.93
CA GLY A 199 0.83 -10.58 -4.54
C GLY A 199 0.34 -10.22 -3.14
N ASP A 200 1.24 -10.16 -2.16
CA ASP A 200 0.91 -9.77 -0.79
C ASP A 200 0.41 -8.31 -0.72
N LEU A 201 1.02 -7.40 -1.48
CA LEU A 201 0.57 -6.00 -1.57
C LEU A 201 -0.83 -5.88 -2.20
N ALA A 202 -1.13 -6.67 -3.22
CA ALA A 202 -2.46 -6.70 -3.84
C ALA A 202 -3.52 -7.19 -2.84
N ALA A 203 -3.24 -8.31 -2.16
CA ALA A 203 -4.16 -8.85 -1.15
C ALA A 203 -4.36 -7.88 0.02
N GLY A 204 -3.27 -7.24 0.49
CA GLY A 204 -3.34 -6.21 1.52
C GLY A 204 -4.14 -4.99 1.07
N SER A 205 -4.00 -4.58 -0.19
CA SER A 205 -4.80 -3.48 -0.76
C SER A 205 -6.29 -3.81 -0.77
N GLU A 206 -6.69 -5.02 -1.15
CA GLU A 206 -8.10 -5.42 -1.17
C GLU A 206 -8.68 -5.41 0.25
N MET A 207 -7.94 -5.94 1.22
CA MET A 207 -8.35 -5.94 2.62
C MET A 207 -8.51 -4.52 3.19
N MET A 208 -7.53 -3.65 2.97
CA MET A 208 -7.61 -2.25 3.45
C MET A 208 -8.74 -1.49 2.76
N ALA A 209 -9.04 -1.79 1.49
CA ALA A 209 -10.17 -1.17 0.81
C ALA A 209 -11.51 -1.61 1.42
N GLU A 210 -11.65 -2.89 1.79
CA GLU A 210 -12.85 -3.40 2.46
C GLU A 210 -13.03 -2.77 3.84
N VAL A 211 -11.96 -2.67 4.64
CA VAL A 211 -11.98 -2.00 5.95
C VAL A 211 -12.37 -0.53 5.78
N GLY A 212 -11.73 0.20 4.87
CA GLY A 212 -12.04 1.61 4.66
C GLY A 212 -13.47 1.86 4.19
N MET A 213 -14.04 1.00 3.35
CA MET A 213 -15.46 1.09 2.99
C MET A 213 -16.39 0.83 4.18
N ALA A 214 -16.06 -0.14 5.03
CA ALA A 214 -16.86 -0.44 6.22
C ALA A 214 -16.83 0.69 7.25
N GLU A 215 -15.68 1.32 7.45
CA GLU A 215 -15.55 2.51 8.33
C GLU A 215 -16.32 3.71 7.77
N MET A 216 -16.28 3.93 6.45
CA MET A 216 -17.11 4.98 5.84
C MET A 216 -18.61 4.70 5.98
N GLU A 217 -19.04 3.44 5.85
CA GLU A 217 -20.44 3.05 6.04
C GLU A 217 -20.90 3.28 7.48
N LEU A 218 -20.10 2.85 8.46
CA LEU A 218 -20.37 3.08 9.88
C LEU A 218 -20.43 4.58 10.19
N GLY A 219 -19.44 5.34 9.73
CA GLY A 219 -19.41 6.78 9.97
C GLY A 219 -20.59 7.51 9.32
N MET A 220 -21.08 7.07 8.16
CA MET A 220 -22.32 7.62 7.57
C MET A 220 -23.56 7.30 8.42
N GLU A 221 -23.67 6.09 8.98
CA GLU A 221 -24.76 5.72 9.89
C GLU A 221 -24.74 6.59 11.15
N GLU A 222 -23.56 6.87 11.71
CA GLU A 222 -23.41 7.74 12.89
C GLU A 222 -23.76 9.21 12.58
N LEU A 223 -23.45 9.69 11.38
CA LEU A 223 -23.86 11.02 10.92
C LEU A 223 -25.38 11.14 10.77
N ASP A 224 -26.04 10.10 10.23
CA ASP A 224 -27.50 10.06 10.13
C ASP A 224 -28.13 10.06 11.54
N ILE A 225 -27.57 9.29 12.48
CA ILE A 225 -28.01 9.28 13.90
C ILE A 225 -27.82 10.66 14.53
N ALA A 226 -26.70 11.34 14.27
CA ALA A 226 -26.44 12.67 14.80
C ALA A 226 -27.48 13.69 14.31
N GLU A 227 -27.84 13.65 13.03
CA GLU A 227 -28.89 14.51 12.44
C GLU A 227 -30.26 14.21 13.08
N GLU A 228 -30.63 12.94 13.22
CA GLU A 228 -31.89 12.56 13.88
C GLU A 228 -31.94 13.04 15.34
N LEU A 229 -30.84 12.93 16.09
CA LEU A 229 -30.77 13.41 17.48
C LEU A 229 -30.83 14.94 17.57
N ASP A 230 -30.19 15.69 16.66
CA ASP A 230 -30.25 17.16 16.61
C ASP A 230 -31.71 17.62 16.35
N GLU A 231 -32.42 16.96 15.43
CA GLU A 231 -33.83 17.24 15.16
C GLU A 231 -34.72 16.99 16.38
N VAL A 232 -34.53 15.87 17.09
CA VAL A 232 -35.28 15.56 18.31
C VAL A 232 -34.96 16.55 19.42
N ALA A 233 -33.69 16.90 19.63
CA ALA A 233 -33.29 17.90 20.62
C ALA A 233 -33.93 19.27 20.33
N ALA A 234 -34.01 19.67 19.06
CA ALA A 234 -34.65 20.90 18.65
C ALA A 234 -36.17 20.88 18.89
N GLU A 235 -36.84 19.76 18.65
CA GLU A 235 -38.28 19.59 18.91
C GLU A 235 -38.59 19.67 20.41
N VAL A 236 -37.91 18.84 21.23
CA VAL A 236 -38.09 18.81 22.69
C VAL A 236 -37.73 20.16 23.32
N GLY A 237 -36.66 20.80 22.84
CA GLY A 237 -36.28 22.12 23.33
C GLY A 237 -37.31 23.20 22.99
N ALA A 238 -38.00 23.09 21.85
CA ALA A 238 -39.06 24.04 21.46
C ALA A 238 -40.33 23.84 22.31
N GLU A 239 -40.69 22.60 22.63
CA GLU A 239 -41.77 22.26 23.57
C GLU A 239 -41.48 22.83 24.96
N GLY A 240 -40.28 22.57 25.49
CA GLY A 240 -39.91 23.06 26.82
C GLY A 240 -39.86 24.59 26.93
N VAL A 241 -39.44 25.30 25.87
CA VAL A 241 -39.56 26.78 25.84
C VAL A 241 -41.02 27.24 25.83
N ALA A 242 -41.90 26.53 25.12
CA ALA A 242 -43.31 26.87 25.05
C ALA A 242 -44.00 26.69 26.41
N ASP A 243 -43.70 25.59 27.11
CA ASP A 243 -44.30 25.28 28.41
C ASP A 243 -43.79 26.23 29.52
N VAL A 244 -42.50 26.57 29.51
CA VAL A 244 -41.97 27.64 30.39
C VAL A 244 -42.65 28.97 30.11
N ALA A 245 -42.86 29.32 28.84
CA ALA A 245 -43.51 30.58 28.48
C ALA A 245 -45.00 30.60 28.85
N TYR A 246 -45.69 29.48 28.70
CA TYR A 246 -47.08 29.32 29.08
C TYR A 246 -47.23 29.38 30.60
N GLY A 247 -46.41 28.64 31.34
CA GLY A 247 -46.44 28.65 32.80
C GLY A 247 -46.08 30.01 33.40
N ALA A 248 -45.11 30.73 32.83
CA ALA A 248 -44.79 32.10 33.23
C ALA A 248 -45.94 33.09 32.94
N ALA A 249 -46.74 32.84 31.91
CA ALA A 249 -47.91 33.65 31.61
C ALA A 249 -49.06 33.38 32.60
N GLU A 250 -49.23 32.12 33.04
CA GLU A 250 -50.20 31.75 34.07
C GLU A 250 -49.82 32.29 35.45
N GLU A 251 -48.55 32.24 35.83
CA GLU A 251 -48.06 32.85 37.08
C GLU A 251 -48.26 34.37 37.06
N GLY A 252 -47.98 35.02 35.93
CA GLY A 252 -48.29 36.44 35.76
C GLY A 252 -49.80 36.77 35.80
N ALA A 253 -50.66 35.84 35.38
CA ALA A 253 -52.11 35.98 35.52
C ALA A 253 -52.57 35.79 36.97
N SER A 254 -51.98 34.83 37.68
CA SER A 254 -52.18 34.61 39.12
C SER A 254 -51.89 35.87 39.94
N ASP A 255 -50.71 36.48 39.73
CA ASP A 255 -50.32 37.74 40.39
C ASP A 255 -51.38 38.85 40.22
N MET A 256 -51.97 38.93 39.02
CA MET A 256 -53.02 39.91 38.71
C MET A 256 -54.35 39.58 39.39
N LEU A 257 -54.69 38.29 39.53
CA LEU A 257 -55.90 37.82 40.21
C LEU A 257 -55.80 38.03 41.72
N HIS A 258 -54.67 37.70 42.34
CA HIS A 258 -54.42 37.98 43.77
C HIS A 258 -54.45 39.47 44.07
N ALA A 259 -53.81 40.30 43.24
CA ALA A 259 -53.89 41.76 43.38
C ALA A 259 -55.32 42.27 43.20
N GLY A 260 -56.10 41.68 42.30
CA GLY A 260 -57.52 41.98 42.12
C GLY A 260 -58.36 41.63 43.35
N ALA A 261 -58.16 40.44 43.93
CA ALA A 261 -58.81 40.01 45.16
C ALA A 261 -58.54 40.95 46.32
N GLU A 262 -57.29 41.39 46.50
CA GLU A 262 -56.89 42.36 47.53
C GLU A 262 -57.59 43.71 47.35
N ILE A 263 -57.67 44.23 46.12
CA ILE A 263 -58.37 45.49 45.81
C ILE A 263 -59.87 45.39 46.12
N VAL A 264 -60.53 44.31 45.71
CA VAL A 264 -61.97 44.11 45.94
C VAL A 264 -62.28 43.94 47.44
N ALA A 265 -61.37 43.29 48.19
CA ALA A 265 -61.48 43.14 49.63
C ALA A 265 -61.25 44.46 50.42
N ASP A 266 -60.47 45.40 49.87
CA ASP A 266 -60.14 46.70 50.47
C ASP A 266 -61.14 47.84 50.13
N GLU A 267 -62.09 47.63 49.21
CA GLU A 267 -63.13 48.63 48.83
C GLU A 267 -64.32 48.73 49.83
N ASP A 268 -64.23 48.06 50.99
CA ASP A 268 -65.15 48.17 52.14
C ASP A 268 -64.74 49.26 53.17
#